data_AF-A0A6G0VIR6-F1
#
_entry.id   AF-A0A6G0VIR6-F1
#
_cell.length_a   1.000
_cell.length_b   1.000
_cell.length_c   1.000
_cell.angle_alpha   90.00
_cell.angle_beta   90.00
_cell.angle_gamma   90.00
#
_symmetry.space_group_name_H-M   'P 1'
#
loop_
_entity.id
_entity.type
_entity.pdbx_description
1 polymer ?
#
loop_
_entity_poly.entity_id
_entity_poly.type
_entity_poly.pdbx_seq_one_letter_code
_entity_poly.pdbx_strand_id
1 'polypeptide(L)'
;ESALKAIDICFKSFFVFNLHYTPQCEQIWYFIQTFIYEITTKFDKNCSPNVTTLINDLNKFLNIIEYKCIEPSCGRSYNSFDSFSRHLLTHTLVNQESFSNLHIEPTQIDDILNQQSNEQLEISSCSNISIKAFKNLVTEDGIMLISKWYNEAVVPRNKLQILINDLNGFNDKCMQILKKEVLDNLKKNNSDENSIIMFDVINDPFQNLKTEYKRLKVLEELGVYVKPIEITIVNVNICFIPLRCIFKVFFEQPNVLKTVLEYFKRLNSMTGGIVCSFVQSEVW
;
A
#
# COMPACT_ATOMS: atom_id res chain seq x y z
N GLU A 1 14.63 -1.77 -18.32
CA GLU A 1 14.60 -2.39 -16.97
C GLU A 1 14.08 -3.82 -17.10
N SER A 2 14.60 -4.77 -16.32
CA SER A 2 14.15 -6.17 -16.38
C SER A 2 12.94 -6.40 -15.47
N ALA A 3 12.10 -7.37 -15.81
CA ALA A 3 10.95 -7.77 -14.98
C ALA A 3 11.39 -8.17 -13.56
N LEU A 4 12.56 -8.79 -13.42
CA LEU A 4 13.16 -9.14 -12.14
C LEU A 4 13.43 -7.91 -11.27
N LYS A 5 13.97 -6.84 -11.86
CA LYS A 5 14.23 -5.58 -11.14
C LYS A 5 12.92 -4.91 -10.69
N ALA A 6 11.85 -5.01 -11.48
CA ALA A 6 10.55 -4.50 -11.09
C ALA A 6 9.93 -5.30 -9.92
N ILE A 7 10.02 -6.63 -9.96
CA ILE A 7 9.56 -7.51 -8.87
C ILE A 7 10.36 -7.23 -7.58
N ASP A 8 11.68 -7.06 -7.70
CA ASP A 8 12.58 -6.70 -6.60
C ASP A 8 12.19 -5.36 -5.94
N ILE A 9 12.01 -4.30 -6.73
CA ILE A 9 11.57 -2.99 -6.22
C ILE A 9 10.18 -3.09 -5.56
N CYS A 10 9.26 -3.82 -6.19
CA CYS A 10 7.90 -4.00 -5.67
C CYS A 10 7.91 -4.73 -4.33
N PHE A 11 8.65 -5.84 -4.23
CA PHE A 11 8.82 -6.59 -2.98
C PHE A 11 9.40 -5.71 -1.87
N LYS A 12 10.51 -5.00 -2.15
CA LYS A 12 11.16 -4.12 -1.19
C LYS A 12 10.24 -3.00 -0.70
N SER A 13 9.37 -2.50 -1.57
CA SER A 13 8.40 -1.48 -1.20
C SER A 13 7.46 -1.95 -0.08
N PHE A 14 7.09 -3.24 -0.03
CA PHE A 14 6.28 -3.77 1.07
C PHE A 14 7.00 -3.63 2.42
N PHE A 15 8.31 -3.86 2.47
CA PHE A 15 9.09 -3.74 3.71
C PHE A 15 9.38 -2.28 4.07
N VAL A 16 9.81 -1.48 3.10
CA VAL A 16 10.14 -0.06 3.31
C VAL A 16 8.93 0.72 3.83
N PHE A 17 7.75 0.44 3.30
CA PHE A 17 6.52 1.13 3.69
C PHE A 17 5.71 0.36 4.75
N ASN A 18 6.26 -0.73 5.30
CA ASN A 18 5.58 -1.59 6.29
C ASN A 18 4.15 -1.96 5.87
N LEU A 19 3.98 -2.35 4.59
CA LEU A 19 2.70 -2.69 3.99
C LEU A 19 2.40 -4.18 4.20
N HIS A 20 1.12 -4.49 4.38
CA HIS A 20 0.65 -5.87 4.31
C HIS A 20 0.54 -6.35 2.86
N TYR A 21 0.92 -7.60 2.61
CA TYR A 21 0.59 -8.26 1.35
C TYR A 21 -0.92 -8.31 1.17
N THR A 22 -1.39 -8.06 -0.04
CA THR A 22 -2.80 -8.18 -0.34
C THR A 22 -3.20 -9.65 -0.42
N PRO A 23 -4.40 -10.05 0.03
CA PRO A 23 -4.80 -11.46 0.09
C PRO A 23 -4.72 -12.21 -1.24
N GLN A 24 -4.87 -11.50 -2.36
CA GLN A 24 -4.87 -12.08 -3.71
C GLN A 24 -3.50 -12.57 -4.16
N CYS A 25 -2.42 -11.96 -3.66
CA CYS A 25 -1.05 -12.33 -4.03
C CYS A 25 -0.17 -12.65 -2.82
N GLU A 26 -0.74 -12.76 -1.61
CA GLU A 26 0.01 -13.06 -0.39
C GLU A 26 0.84 -14.33 -0.54
N GLN A 27 0.31 -15.39 -1.18
CA GLN A 27 1.03 -16.65 -1.34
C GLN A 27 2.30 -16.50 -2.19
N ILE A 28 2.23 -15.68 -3.25
CA ILE A 28 3.37 -15.40 -4.13
C ILE A 28 4.39 -14.56 -3.38
N TRP A 29 3.94 -13.56 -2.62
CA TRP A 29 4.85 -12.72 -1.84
C TRP A 29 5.48 -13.46 -0.67
N TYR A 30 4.76 -14.34 0.01
CA TYR A 30 5.33 -15.24 1.02
C TYR A 30 6.32 -16.22 0.39
N PHE A 31 6.01 -16.77 -0.79
CA PHE A 31 6.98 -17.59 -1.51
C PHE A 31 8.25 -16.80 -1.84
N ILE A 32 8.13 -15.58 -2.38
CA ILE A 32 9.28 -14.72 -2.66
C ILE A 32 10.03 -14.39 -1.35
N GLN A 33 9.32 -14.01 -0.29
CA GLN A 33 9.89 -13.67 1.00
C GLN A 33 10.69 -14.83 1.58
N THR A 34 10.10 -16.03 1.65
CA THR A 34 10.71 -17.19 2.31
C THR A 34 11.72 -17.91 1.43
N PHE A 35 11.45 -18.08 0.14
CA PHE A 35 12.28 -18.88 -0.77
C PHE A 35 13.35 -18.06 -1.49
N ILE A 36 13.04 -16.82 -1.90
CA ILE A 36 13.97 -15.99 -2.68
C ILE A 36 14.79 -15.07 -1.78
N TYR A 37 14.18 -14.50 -0.74
CA TYR A 37 14.84 -13.57 0.18
C TYR A 37 15.23 -14.18 1.53
N GLU A 38 14.74 -15.38 1.86
CA GLU A 38 14.98 -16.05 3.15
C GLU A 38 14.60 -15.19 4.37
N ILE A 39 13.64 -14.28 4.19
CA ILE A 39 13.16 -13.41 5.26
C ILE A 39 12.03 -14.12 6.00
N THR A 40 12.11 -14.09 7.32
CA THR A 40 11.02 -14.48 8.21
C THR A 40 10.71 -13.32 9.15
N THR A 41 9.43 -13.05 9.38
CA THR A 41 8.98 -11.96 10.23
C THR A 41 8.02 -12.50 11.30
N LYS A 42 7.95 -11.80 12.44
CA LYS A 42 6.98 -12.11 13.51
C LYS A 42 5.51 -11.91 13.09
N PHE A 43 5.29 -11.26 11.94
CA PHE A 43 3.96 -11.02 11.38
C PHE A 43 3.58 -12.04 10.31
N ASP A 44 4.47 -12.98 9.99
CA ASP A 44 4.20 -14.05 9.07
C ASP A 44 3.05 -14.88 9.64
N LYS A 45 1.89 -14.82 8.99
CA LYS A 45 0.80 -15.75 9.28
C LYS A 45 1.32 -17.15 8.95
N ASN A 46 0.90 -18.16 9.72
CA ASN A 46 1.19 -19.57 9.40
C ASN A 46 1.00 -19.78 7.90
N CYS A 47 2.13 -19.91 7.18
CA CYS A 47 2.12 -19.90 5.73
C CYS A 47 1.17 -20.98 5.24
N SER A 48 0.38 -20.65 4.20
CA SER A 48 -0.49 -21.61 3.55
C SER A 48 0.28 -22.91 3.31
N PRO A 49 -0.26 -24.09 3.69
CA PRO A 49 0.44 -25.37 3.58
C PRO A 49 0.94 -25.64 2.15
N ASN A 50 0.32 -25.03 1.14
CA ASN A 50 0.73 -25.11 -0.25
C ASN A 50 2.09 -24.43 -0.52
N VAL A 51 2.35 -23.26 0.10
CA VAL A 51 3.63 -22.54 -0.07
C VAL A 51 4.76 -23.31 0.61
N THR A 52 4.50 -23.82 1.82
CA THR A 52 5.48 -24.64 2.55
C THR A 52 5.78 -25.95 1.81
N THR A 53 4.77 -26.59 1.22
CA THR A 53 4.95 -27.80 0.40
C THR A 53 5.78 -27.49 -0.85
N LEU A 54 5.47 -26.40 -1.55
CA LEU A 54 6.21 -25.96 -2.73
C LEU A 54 7.68 -25.67 -2.41
N ILE A 55 7.96 -24.94 -1.32
CA ILE A 55 9.31 -24.66 -0.84
C ILE A 55 10.05 -25.97 -0.54
N ASN A 56 9.40 -26.90 0.17
CA ASN A 56 9.99 -28.20 0.50
C ASN A 56 10.28 -29.03 -0.75
N ASP A 57 9.39 -29.02 -1.73
CA ASP A 57 9.61 -29.76 -2.97
C ASP A 57 10.73 -29.15 -3.81
N LEU A 58 10.80 -27.82 -3.92
CA LEU A 58 11.91 -27.12 -4.57
C LEU A 58 13.25 -27.38 -3.85
N ASN A 59 13.26 -27.40 -2.52
CA ASN A 59 14.44 -27.77 -1.74
C ASN A 59 14.86 -29.23 -1.94
N LYS A 60 13.91 -30.16 -2.15
CA LYS A 60 14.24 -31.53 -2.55
C LYS A 60 14.89 -31.56 -3.93
N PHE A 61 14.39 -30.76 -4.88
CA PHE A 61 14.99 -30.64 -6.23
C PHE A 61 16.41 -30.06 -6.21
N LEU A 62 16.68 -29.10 -5.32
CA LEU A 62 18.02 -28.53 -5.11
C LEU A 62 19.00 -29.53 -4.47
N ASN A 63 18.50 -30.51 -3.72
CA ASN A 63 19.28 -31.56 -3.06
C ASN A 63 19.44 -32.86 -3.88
N ILE A 64 19.04 -32.87 -5.16
CA ILE A 64 19.25 -34.03 -6.03
C ILE A 64 20.73 -34.12 -6.41
N ILE A 65 21.42 -35.10 -5.82
CA ILE A 65 22.84 -35.39 -6.09
C ILE A 65 23.01 -36.05 -7.47
N GLU A 66 21.99 -36.76 -7.96
CA GLU A 66 22.04 -37.53 -9.19
C GLU A 66 20.66 -37.59 -9.88
N TYR A 67 20.64 -37.22 -11.16
CA TYR A 67 19.50 -37.29 -12.06
C TYR A 67 19.69 -38.45 -13.04
N LYS A 68 18.76 -39.40 -13.10
CA LYS A 68 18.87 -40.59 -13.96
C LYS A 68 17.81 -40.59 -15.06
N CYS A 69 18.24 -40.82 -16.30
CA CYS A 69 17.35 -40.97 -17.44
C CYS A 69 16.65 -42.34 -17.42
N ILE A 70 15.31 -42.30 -17.45
CA ILE A 70 14.44 -43.48 -17.41
C ILE A 70 14.01 -43.96 -18.81
N GLU A 71 14.47 -43.29 -19.87
CA GLU A 71 14.12 -43.64 -21.24
C GLU A 71 14.61 -45.06 -21.58
N PRO A 72 13.77 -45.91 -22.20
CA PRO A 72 14.18 -47.25 -22.59
C PRO A 72 15.44 -47.16 -23.46
N SER A 73 16.53 -47.81 -23.05
CA SER A 73 17.88 -47.83 -23.67
C SER A 73 18.87 -46.69 -23.35
N CYS A 74 18.53 -45.67 -22.56
CA CYS A 74 19.50 -44.60 -22.20
C CYS A 74 20.26 -44.87 -20.89
N GLY A 75 19.55 -44.95 -19.77
CA GLY A 75 20.11 -45.30 -18.45
C GLY A 75 21.20 -44.38 -17.89
N ARG A 76 21.44 -43.20 -18.48
CA ARG A 76 22.52 -42.26 -18.09
C ARG A 76 22.18 -41.48 -16.82
N SER A 77 23.19 -41.20 -16.01
CA SER A 77 23.11 -40.40 -14.80
C SER A 77 23.87 -39.08 -14.92
N TYR A 78 23.42 -38.04 -14.22
CA TYR A 78 23.97 -36.70 -14.23
C TYR A 78 23.99 -36.11 -12.82
N ASN A 79 25.04 -35.41 -12.46
CA ASN A 79 25.21 -34.75 -11.16
C ASN A 79 24.77 -33.28 -11.14
N SER A 80 24.14 -32.81 -12.21
CA SER A 80 23.60 -31.45 -12.33
C SER A 80 22.32 -31.47 -13.17
N PHE A 81 21.33 -30.70 -12.73
CA PHE A 81 20.07 -30.55 -13.44
C PHE A 81 20.30 -30.05 -14.86
N ASP A 82 21.23 -29.12 -15.07
CA ASP A 82 21.53 -28.56 -16.39
C ASP A 82 22.06 -29.61 -17.37
N SER A 83 22.86 -30.57 -16.89
CA SER A 83 23.37 -31.65 -17.74
C SER A 83 22.31 -32.69 -18.03
N PHE A 84 21.46 -33.00 -17.04
CA PHE A 84 20.31 -33.87 -17.23
C PHE A 84 19.25 -33.27 -18.17
N SER A 85 18.92 -31.99 -17.99
CA SER A 85 17.98 -31.24 -18.80
C SER A 85 18.45 -31.14 -20.25
N ARG A 86 19.73 -30.78 -20.48
CA ARG A 86 20.35 -30.83 -21.83
C ARG A 86 20.30 -32.22 -22.45
N HIS A 87 20.45 -33.26 -21.64
CA HIS A 87 20.30 -34.62 -22.11
C HIS A 87 18.85 -34.96 -22.46
N LEU A 88 17.86 -34.54 -21.68
CA LEU A 88 16.45 -34.71 -22.03
C LEU A 88 16.08 -33.98 -23.33
N LEU A 89 16.75 -32.86 -23.66
CA LEU A 89 16.60 -32.20 -24.97
C LEU A 89 17.10 -33.06 -26.15
N THR A 90 17.93 -34.08 -25.90
CA THR A 90 18.28 -35.09 -26.92
C THR A 90 17.17 -36.12 -27.15
N HIS A 91 16.22 -36.20 -26.22
CA HIS A 91 15.01 -37.02 -26.30
C HIS A 91 13.78 -36.24 -26.77
N THR A 92 13.74 -34.91 -26.59
CA THR A 92 12.66 -34.03 -27.04
C THR A 92 13.19 -32.67 -27.50
N LEU A 93 12.96 -32.34 -28.77
CA LEU A 93 13.30 -31.06 -29.40
C LEU A 93 12.76 -29.83 -28.63
N VAL A 94 13.62 -28.79 -28.59
CA VAL A 94 13.37 -27.34 -28.40
C VAL A 94 13.82 -26.71 -27.04
N ASN A 95 14.97 -26.01 -27.12
CA ASN A 95 15.41 -24.70 -26.57
C ASN A 95 14.62 -24.06 -25.39
N GLN A 96 15.19 -23.35 -24.40
CA GLN A 96 16.53 -22.82 -24.11
C GLN A 96 16.56 -22.32 -22.64
N GLU A 97 17.66 -22.61 -21.96
CA GLU A 97 18.50 -21.83 -21.00
C GLU A 97 17.96 -20.86 -19.92
N SER A 98 18.44 -21.08 -18.67
CA SER A 98 18.73 -20.06 -17.65
C SER A 98 20.01 -20.39 -16.87
N PHE A 99 20.75 -19.35 -16.43
CA PHE A 99 21.98 -19.43 -15.61
C PHE A 99 21.74 -19.01 -14.15
N SER A 100 22.62 -19.54 -13.29
CA SER A 100 22.60 -19.66 -11.82
C SER A 100 23.31 -18.53 -11.04
N ASN A 101 23.09 -18.48 -9.71
CA ASN A 101 24.10 -18.41 -8.62
C ASN A 101 23.40 -18.15 -7.24
N LEU A 102 23.51 -19.05 -6.26
CA LEU A 102 24.48 -19.16 -5.13
C LEU A 102 24.10 -18.34 -3.85
N HIS A 103 23.74 -19.11 -2.81
CA HIS A 103 23.34 -18.80 -1.41
C HIS A 103 24.47 -18.26 -0.52
N ILE A 104 24.13 -17.38 0.45
CA ILE A 104 24.74 -17.28 1.80
C ILE A 104 23.68 -16.79 2.82
N GLU A 105 23.68 -17.38 4.02
CA GLU A 105 22.69 -17.32 5.13
C GLU A 105 22.52 -15.96 5.88
N PRO A 106 21.37 -15.73 6.56
CA PRO A 106 21.01 -14.44 7.17
C PRO A 106 21.19 -14.36 8.70
N THR A 107 21.34 -13.13 9.22
CA THR A 107 21.36 -12.81 10.67
C THR A 107 20.31 -11.74 11.03
N GLN A 108 19.68 -11.89 12.20
CA GLN A 108 18.49 -11.17 12.69
C GLN A 108 18.78 -9.78 13.28
N ILE A 109 17.87 -8.80 13.12
CA ILE A 109 17.88 -7.50 13.82
C ILE A 109 16.45 -7.09 14.24
N ASP A 110 16.34 -6.57 15.48
CA ASP A 110 15.13 -6.18 16.21
C ASP A 110 14.53 -4.80 15.85
N ASP A 111 13.20 -4.72 15.99
CA ASP A 111 12.31 -3.58 15.73
C ASP A 111 12.22 -2.59 16.91
N ILE A 112 12.56 -1.31 16.69
CA ILE A 112 12.11 -0.19 17.52
C ILE A 112 11.83 0.99 16.59
N LEU A 113 10.56 1.39 16.44
CA LEU A 113 10.11 2.78 16.21
C LEU A 113 8.60 2.79 15.91
N ASN A 114 7.79 3.16 16.91
CA ASN A 114 6.52 3.86 16.70
C ASN A 114 6.02 4.41 18.03
N GLN A 115 6.36 5.65 18.34
CA GLN A 115 5.67 6.41 19.39
C GLN A 115 5.46 7.86 18.96
N GLN A 116 4.19 8.24 19.09
CA GLN A 116 3.62 9.55 19.38
C GLN A 116 3.42 10.56 18.24
N SER A 117 2.14 10.92 18.06
CA SER A 117 1.73 12.31 17.85
C SER A 117 0.32 12.50 18.41
N ASN A 118 0.23 13.06 19.62
CA ASN A 118 -1.00 13.56 20.23
C ASN A 118 -0.86 15.10 20.23
N GLU A 119 -1.44 15.79 19.25
CA GLU A 119 -1.49 17.26 19.25
C GLU A 119 -2.85 17.73 19.79
N GLN A 120 -2.79 18.58 20.82
CA GLN A 120 -3.93 19.24 21.43
C GLN A 120 -4.45 20.34 20.49
N LEU A 121 -5.76 20.34 20.21
CA LEU A 121 -6.47 21.38 19.47
C LEU A 121 -6.59 22.65 20.33
N GLU A 122 -5.83 23.69 19.99
CA GLU A 122 -6.05 25.04 20.49
C GLU A 122 -7.22 25.70 19.74
N ILE A 123 -8.31 25.98 20.45
CA ILE A 123 -9.45 26.75 19.92
C ILE A 123 -9.05 28.23 19.90
N SER A 124 -8.62 28.74 18.74
CA SER A 124 -8.30 30.17 18.59
C SER A 124 -9.57 31.04 18.66
N SER A 125 -9.44 32.20 19.31
CA SER A 125 -10.50 33.18 19.53
C SER A 125 -11.23 33.57 18.23
N CYS A 126 -12.55 33.47 18.24
CA CYS A 126 -13.43 33.69 17.08
C CYS A 126 -13.45 35.17 16.64
N SER A 127 -12.55 35.54 15.74
CA SER A 127 -12.67 36.73 14.89
C SER A 127 -13.60 36.43 13.71
N ASN A 128 -14.36 37.42 13.23
CA ASN A 128 -15.30 37.36 12.08
C ASN A 128 -14.79 36.49 10.92
N ILE A 129 -15.16 35.19 10.93
CA ILE A 129 -14.80 34.26 9.86
C ILE A 129 -15.73 34.50 8.67
N SER A 130 -15.18 34.67 7.48
CA SER A 130 -16.01 34.74 6.28
C SER A 130 -16.73 33.40 6.04
N ILE A 131 -17.94 33.42 5.48
CA ILE A 131 -18.68 32.17 5.15
C ILE A 131 -17.82 31.23 4.29
N LYS A 132 -17.04 31.79 3.35
CA LYS A 132 -16.16 31.00 2.49
C LYS A 132 -15.07 30.30 3.31
N ALA A 133 -14.43 31.02 4.23
CA ALA A 133 -13.43 30.43 5.13
C ALA A 133 -14.04 29.36 6.04
N PHE A 134 -15.25 29.59 6.56
CA PHE A 134 -15.98 28.60 7.35
C PHE A 134 -16.31 27.33 6.53
N LYS A 135 -16.80 27.49 5.29
CA LYS A 135 -17.09 26.36 4.40
C LYS A 135 -15.83 25.55 4.09
N ASN A 136 -14.71 26.23 3.87
CA ASN A 136 -13.43 25.56 3.64
C ASN A 136 -12.99 24.77 4.88
N LEU A 137 -13.06 25.36 6.07
CA LEU A 137 -12.73 24.70 7.34
C LEU A 137 -13.52 23.40 7.53
N VAL A 138 -14.85 23.45 7.41
CA VAL A 138 -15.71 22.27 7.54
C VAL A 138 -15.40 21.22 6.47
N THR A 139 -15.07 21.65 5.25
CA THR A 139 -14.69 20.74 4.16
C THR A 139 -13.35 20.06 4.46
N GLU A 140 -12.34 20.80 4.94
CA GLU A 140 -11.03 20.28 5.32
C GLU A 140 -11.14 19.25 6.45
N ASP A 141 -11.91 19.56 7.49
CA ASP A 141 -12.19 18.61 8.59
C ASP A 141 -12.92 17.36 8.09
N GLY A 142 -13.87 17.53 7.17
CA GLY A 142 -14.56 16.42 6.51
C GLY A 142 -13.62 15.52 5.72
N ILE A 143 -12.66 16.10 4.98
CA ILE A 143 -11.62 15.35 4.24
C ILE A 143 -10.72 14.60 5.21
N MET A 144 -10.29 15.25 6.30
CA MET A 144 -9.42 14.63 7.30
C MET A 144 -10.10 13.42 7.96
N LEU A 145 -11.37 13.56 8.34
CA LEU A 145 -12.14 12.48 8.97
C LEU A 145 -12.30 11.28 8.02
N ILE A 146 -12.70 11.54 6.76
CA ILE A 146 -12.87 10.47 5.77
C ILE A 146 -11.53 9.80 5.44
N SER A 147 -10.44 10.56 5.36
CA SER A 147 -9.10 10.03 5.13
C SER A 147 -8.67 9.07 6.26
N LYS A 148 -8.95 9.43 7.51
CA LYS A 148 -8.72 8.54 8.67
C LYS A 148 -9.50 7.23 8.51
N TRP A 149 -10.77 7.29 8.14
CA TRP A 149 -11.57 6.08 7.93
C TRP A 149 -11.12 5.22 6.75
N TYR A 150 -10.56 5.81 5.69
CA TYR A 150 -9.94 5.05 4.61
C TYR A 150 -8.64 4.34 5.03
N ASN A 151 -7.92 4.89 6.01
CA ASN A 151 -6.70 4.31 6.56
C ASN A 151 -6.98 3.15 7.54
N GLU A 152 -8.18 3.09 8.11
CA GLU A 152 -8.59 2.01 9.00
C GLU A 152 -8.87 0.73 8.21
N ALA A 153 -7.98 -0.26 8.33
CA ALA A 153 -8.12 -1.56 7.66
C ALA A 153 -9.44 -2.30 7.97
N VAL A 154 -10.08 -1.95 9.09
CA VAL A 154 -11.34 -2.54 9.58
C VAL A 154 -12.59 -1.91 8.94
N VAL A 155 -12.47 -0.76 8.26
CA VAL A 155 -13.60 -0.06 7.63
C VAL A 155 -13.59 -0.31 6.11
N PRO A 156 -14.24 -1.37 5.60
CA PRO A 156 -14.33 -1.57 4.17
C PRO A 156 -15.13 -0.44 3.50
N ARG A 157 -14.81 -0.15 2.24
CA ARG A 157 -15.34 1.00 1.49
C ARG A 157 -16.87 1.10 1.47
N ASN A 158 -17.57 -0.03 1.47
CA ASN A 158 -19.02 -0.07 1.54
C ASN A 158 -19.57 0.36 2.91
N LYS A 159 -18.85 0.11 4.00
CA LYS A 159 -19.20 0.55 5.36
C LYS A 159 -18.95 2.05 5.56
N LEU A 160 -17.95 2.60 4.87
CA LEU A 160 -17.69 4.04 4.88
C LEU A 160 -18.92 4.85 4.46
N GLN A 161 -19.63 4.40 3.43
CA GLN A 161 -20.84 5.08 2.97
C GLN A 161 -21.96 5.05 4.02
N ILE A 162 -22.07 3.95 4.78
CA ILE A 162 -23.03 3.82 5.89
C ILE A 162 -22.68 4.84 6.98
N LEU A 163 -21.41 4.93 7.38
CA LEU A 163 -20.95 5.89 8.38
C LEU A 163 -21.24 7.34 7.99
N ILE A 164 -20.99 7.71 6.72
CA ILE A 164 -21.31 9.05 6.21
C ILE A 164 -22.81 9.32 6.28
N ASN A 165 -23.63 8.35 5.88
CA ASN A 165 -25.08 8.49 5.91
C ASN A 165 -25.60 8.62 7.35
N ASP A 166 -25.07 7.82 8.27
CA ASP A 166 -25.46 7.85 9.68
C ASP A 166 -25.06 9.16 10.36
N LEU A 167 -23.85 9.67 10.10
CA LEU A 167 -23.43 10.99 10.60
C LEU A 167 -24.28 12.12 10.01
N ASN A 168 -24.56 12.08 8.71
CA ASN A 168 -25.45 13.09 8.10
C ASN A 168 -26.85 13.01 8.68
N GLY A 169 -27.40 11.81 8.92
CA GLY A 169 -28.71 11.63 9.55
C GLY A 169 -28.74 12.10 11.00
N PHE A 170 -27.64 11.91 11.75
CA PHE A 170 -27.47 12.44 13.10
C PHE A 170 -27.42 13.98 13.09
N ASN A 171 -26.56 14.55 12.24
CA ASN A 171 -26.41 16.00 12.11
C ASN A 171 -27.70 16.67 11.67
N ASP A 172 -28.42 16.09 10.70
CA ASP A 172 -29.66 16.67 10.17
C ASP A 172 -30.70 16.89 11.28
N LYS A 173 -30.88 15.89 12.16
CA LYS A 173 -31.80 16.01 13.29
C LYS A 173 -31.36 17.07 14.30
N CYS A 174 -30.10 17.03 14.71
CA CYS A 174 -29.58 17.95 15.74
C CYS A 174 -29.54 19.40 15.23
N MET A 175 -29.07 19.61 14.00
CA MET A 175 -28.90 20.93 13.42
C MET A 175 -30.22 21.55 12.99
N GLN A 176 -31.22 20.77 12.56
CA GLN A 176 -32.56 21.33 12.31
C GLN A 176 -33.20 21.91 13.57
N ILE A 177 -33.09 21.21 14.71
CA ILE A 177 -33.60 21.69 15.99
C ILE A 177 -32.86 22.96 16.40
N LEU A 178 -31.52 22.93 16.36
CA LEU A 178 -30.70 24.05 16.79
C LEU A 178 -30.86 25.27 15.86
N LYS A 179 -30.91 25.06 14.54
CA LYS A 179 -31.20 26.09 13.54
C LYS A 179 -32.56 26.74 13.79
N LYS A 180 -33.59 25.95 14.11
CA LYS A 180 -34.93 26.48 14.41
C LYS A 180 -34.91 27.36 15.65
N GLU A 181 -34.36 26.87 16.76
CA GLU A 181 -34.28 27.61 18.03
C GLU A 181 -33.48 28.92 17.88
N VAL A 182 -32.34 28.86 17.18
CA VAL A 182 -31.51 30.05 16.94
C VAL A 182 -32.23 31.05 16.04
N LEU A 183 -32.88 30.59 14.95
CA LEU A 183 -33.59 31.48 14.04
C LEU A 183 -34.83 32.11 14.68
N ASP A 184 -35.58 31.39 15.49
CA ASP A 184 -36.77 31.93 16.17
C ASP A 184 -36.37 33.00 17.21
N ASN A 185 -35.17 32.89 17.80
CA ASN A 185 -34.59 33.94 18.63
C ASN A 185 -34.03 35.13 17.82
N LEU A 186 -33.44 34.88 16.64
CA LEU A 186 -32.87 35.93 15.77
C LEU A 186 -33.91 36.72 14.98
N LYS A 187 -35.07 36.13 14.62
CA LYS A 187 -36.17 36.84 13.95
C LYS A 187 -36.68 38.07 14.73
N LYS A 188 -36.41 38.14 16.04
CA LYS A 188 -36.70 39.32 16.87
C LYS A 188 -35.76 40.51 16.59
N ASN A 189 -34.62 40.30 15.91
CA ASN A 189 -33.53 41.28 15.76
C ASN A 189 -33.00 41.46 14.31
N ASN A 190 -33.79 41.13 13.28
CA ASN A 190 -33.38 40.98 11.86
C ASN A 190 -32.45 39.77 11.64
N SER A 191 -32.87 38.86 10.75
CA SER A 191 -32.15 37.63 10.45
C SER A 191 -30.86 37.90 9.68
N ASP A 192 -29.72 37.52 10.27
CA ASP A 192 -28.44 37.47 9.58
C ASP A 192 -28.40 36.23 8.65
N GLU A 193 -28.45 36.48 7.35
CA GLU A 193 -28.41 35.46 6.30
C GLU A 193 -27.13 34.59 6.38
N ASN A 194 -26.04 35.13 6.94
CA ASN A 194 -24.78 34.40 7.09
C ASN A 194 -24.90 33.25 8.10
N SER A 195 -25.62 33.47 9.19
CA SER A 195 -25.85 32.46 10.22
C SER A 195 -26.64 31.25 9.67
N ILE A 196 -27.59 31.48 8.76
CA ILE A 196 -28.35 30.42 8.09
C ILE A 196 -27.42 29.53 7.25
N ILE A 197 -26.53 30.16 6.48
CA ILE A 197 -25.61 29.44 5.59
C ILE A 197 -24.63 28.58 6.40
N MET A 198 -24.14 29.07 7.54
CA MET A 198 -23.25 28.28 8.41
C MET A 198 -23.94 27.03 8.95
N PHE A 199 -25.22 27.11 9.31
CA PHE A 199 -25.99 25.91 9.69
C PHE A 199 -26.13 24.93 8.53
N ASP A 200 -26.41 25.41 7.32
CA ASP A 200 -26.53 24.53 6.15
C ASP A 200 -25.22 23.80 5.82
N VAL A 201 -24.08 24.46 6.03
CA VAL A 201 -22.75 23.85 5.87
C VAL A 201 -22.52 22.74 6.91
N ILE A 202 -22.87 22.96 8.19
CA ILE A 202 -22.71 21.93 9.24
C ILE A 202 -23.74 20.80 9.08
N ASN A 203 -24.90 21.08 8.48
CA ASN A 203 -25.95 20.08 8.26
C ASN A 203 -25.54 19.02 7.23
N ASP A 204 -24.73 19.39 6.23
CA ASP A 204 -24.16 18.46 5.24
C ASP A 204 -22.65 18.70 5.06
N PRO A 205 -21.83 18.36 6.07
CA PRO A 205 -20.39 18.64 6.06
C PRO A 205 -19.67 17.82 4.97
N PHE A 206 -20.30 16.72 4.52
CA PHE A 206 -19.79 15.85 3.47
C PHE A 206 -20.42 16.13 2.11
N GLN A 207 -21.02 17.30 1.86
CA GLN A 207 -21.66 17.63 0.58
C GLN A 207 -20.76 17.33 -0.65
N ASN A 208 -19.48 17.64 -0.53
CA ASN A 208 -18.44 17.43 -1.55
C ASN A 208 -17.77 16.05 -1.46
N LEU A 209 -18.14 15.21 -0.50
CA LEU A 209 -17.55 13.90 -0.20
C LEU A 209 -18.60 12.78 -0.12
N LYS A 210 -19.85 13.09 -0.48
CA LYS A 210 -21.03 12.24 -0.27
C LYS A 210 -20.96 10.91 -1.00
N THR A 211 -20.38 10.89 -2.20
CA THR A 211 -20.25 9.68 -3.03
C THR A 211 -18.78 9.36 -3.27
N GLU A 212 -18.47 8.09 -3.58
CA GLU A 212 -17.10 7.67 -3.87
C GLU A 212 -16.50 8.47 -5.02
N TYR A 213 -17.27 8.70 -6.09
CA TYR A 213 -16.86 9.56 -7.19
C TYR A 213 -16.43 10.96 -6.72
N LYS A 214 -17.24 11.61 -5.86
CA LYS A 214 -16.92 12.93 -5.33
C LYS A 214 -15.68 12.91 -4.45
N ARG A 215 -15.50 11.88 -3.62
CA ARG A 215 -14.30 11.68 -2.80
C ARG A 215 -13.05 11.55 -3.66
N LEU A 216 -13.09 10.70 -4.68
CA LEU A 216 -11.97 10.53 -5.62
C LEU A 216 -11.67 11.81 -6.39
N LYS A 217 -12.69 12.57 -6.78
CA LYS A 217 -12.52 13.87 -7.45
C LYS A 217 -11.82 14.89 -6.53
N VAL A 218 -12.20 14.98 -5.26
CA VAL A 218 -11.52 15.85 -4.29
C VAL A 218 -10.06 15.42 -4.11
N LEU A 219 -9.79 14.11 -3.99
CA LEU A 219 -8.41 13.61 -3.88
C LEU A 219 -7.58 13.88 -5.16
N GLU A 220 -8.22 13.88 -6.33
CA GLU A 220 -7.59 14.27 -7.60
C GLU A 220 -7.27 15.77 -7.64
N GLU A 221 -8.21 16.62 -7.23
CA GLU A 221 -8.01 18.08 -7.14
C GLU A 221 -6.90 18.44 -6.13
N LEU A 222 -6.74 17.65 -5.06
CA LEU A 222 -5.66 17.77 -4.09
C LEU A 222 -4.31 17.21 -4.59
N GLY A 223 -4.28 16.53 -5.74
CA GLY A 223 -3.07 15.92 -6.28
C GLY A 223 -2.57 14.67 -5.55
N VAL A 224 -3.39 14.10 -4.65
CA VAL A 224 -3.03 12.91 -3.85
C VAL A 224 -3.59 11.60 -4.42
N TYR A 225 -4.47 11.68 -5.41
CA TYR A 225 -5.02 10.51 -6.10
C TYR A 225 -4.29 10.20 -7.41
N VAL A 226 -3.82 8.96 -7.55
CA VAL A 226 -3.25 8.45 -8.79
C VAL A 226 -4.26 7.55 -9.48
N LYS A 227 -4.75 7.98 -10.65
CA LYS A 227 -5.69 7.20 -11.47
C LYS A 227 -5.03 5.93 -12.01
N PRO A 228 -5.76 4.80 -12.05
CA PRO A 228 -5.35 3.64 -12.82
C PRO A 228 -5.22 3.97 -14.32
N ILE A 229 -4.21 3.42 -14.96
CA ILE A 229 -4.02 3.44 -16.41
C ILE A 229 -4.59 2.14 -16.97
N GLU A 230 -5.44 2.26 -18.00
CA GLU A 230 -5.99 1.14 -18.74
C GLU A 230 -5.15 0.88 -20.00
N ILE A 231 -4.76 -0.38 -20.20
CA ILE A 231 -4.06 -0.85 -21.39
C ILE A 231 -4.81 -2.06 -21.94
N THR A 232 -5.13 -2.03 -23.22
CA THR A 232 -5.70 -3.19 -23.93
C THR A 232 -4.57 -4.01 -24.54
N ILE A 233 -4.39 -5.24 -24.06
CA ILE A 233 -3.46 -6.22 -24.64
C ILE A 233 -4.29 -7.39 -25.18
N VAL A 234 -4.29 -7.59 -26.50
CA VAL A 234 -4.94 -8.74 -27.17
C VAL A 234 -6.38 -8.95 -26.68
N ASN A 235 -7.22 -7.91 -26.79
CA ASN A 235 -8.62 -7.88 -26.34
C ASN A 235 -8.86 -8.05 -24.81
N VAL A 236 -7.81 -7.97 -23.99
CA VAL A 236 -7.94 -7.93 -22.53
C VAL A 236 -7.59 -6.52 -22.05
N ASN A 237 -8.53 -5.88 -21.35
CA ASN A 237 -8.28 -4.60 -20.68
C ASN A 237 -7.63 -4.87 -19.32
N ILE A 238 -6.42 -4.37 -19.14
CA ILE A 238 -5.65 -4.44 -17.91
C ILE A 238 -5.59 -3.04 -17.32
N CYS A 239 -5.96 -2.91 -16.05
CA CYS A 239 -5.81 -1.66 -15.30
C CYS A 239 -4.65 -1.81 -14.31
N PHE A 240 -3.73 -0.85 -14.30
CA PHE A 240 -2.64 -0.82 -13.31
C PHE A 240 -2.38 0.61 -12.84
N ILE A 241 -1.83 0.76 -11.65
CA ILE A 241 -1.42 2.06 -11.11
C ILE A 241 0.11 2.12 -11.20
N PRO A 242 0.70 3.05 -11.98
CA PRO A 242 2.15 3.12 -12.10
C PRO A 242 2.80 3.48 -10.76
N LEU A 243 3.65 2.59 -10.24
CA LEU A 243 4.40 2.82 -9.00
C LEU A 243 5.20 4.13 -9.02
N ARG A 244 5.75 4.50 -10.18
CA ARG A 244 6.46 5.78 -10.37
C ARG A 244 5.58 6.98 -10.01
N CYS A 245 4.29 6.96 -10.39
CA CYS A 245 3.36 8.03 -10.07
C CYS A 245 3.02 8.04 -8.58
N ILE A 246 2.86 6.86 -7.96
CA ILE A 246 2.65 6.73 -6.51
C ILE A 246 3.84 7.30 -5.74
N PHE A 247 5.07 6.89 -6.08
CA PHE A 247 6.26 7.39 -5.42
C PHE A 247 6.47 8.88 -5.62
N LYS A 248 6.17 9.40 -6.80
CA LYS A 248 6.21 10.85 -7.03
C LYS A 248 5.31 11.58 -6.03
N VAL A 249 4.04 11.20 -5.95
CA VAL A 249 3.08 11.82 -5.01
C VAL A 249 3.49 11.65 -3.55
N PHE A 250 4.03 10.48 -3.19
CA PHE A 250 4.51 10.19 -1.84
C PHE A 250 5.72 11.03 -1.45
N PHE A 251 6.75 11.13 -2.30
CA PHE A 251 7.95 11.92 -2.02
C PHE A 251 7.73 13.44 -2.13
N GLU A 252 6.69 13.87 -2.86
CA GLU A 252 6.25 15.26 -2.89
C GLU A 252 5.52 15.69 -1.60
N GLN A 253 5.17 14.75 -0.71
CA GLN A 253 4.58 15.09 0.58
C GLN A 253 5.59 15.86 1.47
N PRO A 254 5.11 16.82 2.28
CA PRO A 254 5.97 17.59 3.17
C PRO A 254 6.86 16.70 4.04
N ASN A 255 8.15 17.00 4.07
CA ASN A 255 9.18 16.31 4.85
C ASN A 255 9.45 14.84 4.50
N VAL A 256 8.64 14.17 3.66
CA VAL A 256 8.84 12.74 3.38
C VAL A 256 10.18 12.47 2.69
N LEU A 257 10.48 13.16 1.57
CA LEU A 257 11.76 13.01 0.89
C LEU A 257 12.94 13.32 1.81
N LYS A 258 12.82 14.38 2.62
CA LYS A 258 13.87 14.78 3.58
C LYS A 258 14.11 13.68 4.60
N THR A 259 13.06 13.17 5.25
CA THR A 259 13.14 12.08 6.23
C THR A 259 13.76 10.83 5.64
N VAL A 260 13.37 10.47 4.41
CA VAL A 260 13.91 9.29 3.71
C VAL A 260 15.40 9.48 3.41
N LEU A 261 15.82 10.66 2.92
CA LEU A 261 17.22 10.96 2.68
C LEU A 261 18.05 11.01 3.97
N GLU A 262 17.49 11.51 5.07
CA GLU A 262 18.13 11.50 6.39
C GLU A 262 18.30 10.07 6.91
N TYR A 263 17.28 9.22 6.72
CA TYR A 263 17.37 7.80 7.03
C TYR A 263 18.48 7.12 6.23
N PHE A 264 18.55 7.35 4.92
CA PHE A 264 19.64 6.82 4.09
C PHE A 264 21.02 7.34 4.52
N LYS A 265 21.17 8.62 4.86
CA LYS A 265 22.44 9.15 5.40
C LYS A 265 22.83 8.46 6.70
N ARG A 266 21.86 8.22 7.58
CA ARG A 266 22.08 7.51 8.84
C ARG A 266 22.56 6.08 8.58
N LEU A 267 21.89 5.34 7.69
CA LEU A 267 22.32 3.99 7.34
C LEU A 267 23.74 3.96 6.76
N ASN A 268 24.04 4.85 5.81
CA ASN A 268 25.39 4.97 5.23
C ASN A 268 26.48 5.35 6.24
N SER A 269 26.11 5.96 7.37
CA SER A 269 27.05 6.33 8.45
C SER A 269 27.28 5.22 9.48
N MET A 270 26.46 4.16 9.46
CA MET A 270 26.61 3.02 10.38
C MET A 270 27.77 2.13 9.92
N THR A 271 28.83 2.06 10.74
CA THR A 271 29.92 1.09 10.57
C THR A 271 29.52 -0.24 11.21
N GLY A 272 28.91 -1.12 10.43
CA GLY A 272 28.49 -2.47 10.81
C GLY A 272 27.82 -3.13 9.61
N GLY A 273 28.08 -4.42 9.36
CA GLY A 273 27.80 -5.12 8.11
C GLY A 273 26.46 -4.77 7.46
N ILE A 274 26.54 -4.00 6.37
CA ILE A 274 25.44 -3.75 5.44
C ILE A 274 25.01 -5.12 4.88
N VAL A 275 23.74 -5.47 5.01
CA VAL A 275 23.20 -6.70 4.40
C VAL A 275 23.14 -6.48 2.89
N CYS A 276 24.19 -6.93 2.19
CA CYS A 276 24.25 -6.94 0.74
C CYS A 276 23.61 -8.24 0.21
N SER A 277 22.50 -8.13 -0.53
CA SER A 277 22.00 -9.24 -1.37
C SER A 277 22.62 -9.17 -2.77
N PHE A 278 22.86 -10.33 -3.39
CA PHE A 278 23.39 -10.50 -4.76
C PHE A 278 22.67 -9.66 -5.84
N VAL A 279 21.42 -9.25 -5.60
CA VAL A 279 20.63 -8.40 -6.52
C VAL A 279 20.84 -6.90 -6.27
N GLN A 280 21.33 -6.53 -5.10
CA GLN A 280 21.48 -5.15 -4.64
C GLN A 280 22.87 -4.62 -4.98
N SER A 281 23.01 -4.05 -6.19
CA SER A 281 24.09 -3.09 -6.44
C SER A 281 23.84 -1.85 -5.56
N GLU A 282 24.48 -1.86 -4.40
CA GLU A 282 24.67 -0.81 -3.39
C GLU A 282 23.44 -0.24 -2.64
N VAL A 283 23.64 -0.25 -1.31
CA VAL A 283 23.01 0.51 -0.21
C VAL A 283 21.74 -0.08 0.43
N TRP A 284 21.95 -0.77 1.56
CA TRP A 284 21.16 -0.57 2.78
C TRP A 284 21.99 0.26 3.75
#